data_AF-A0A933TBE3-F1
#
_entry.id   AF-A0A933TBE3-F1
#
_cell.length_a   1.000
_cell.length_b   1.000
_cell.length_c   1.000
_cell.angle_alpha   90.00
_cell.angle_beta   90.00
_cell.angle_gamma   90.00
#
_symmetry.space_group_name_H-M   'P 1'
#
loop_
_entity.id
_entity.type
_entity.pdbx_description
1 polymer ?
#
loop_
_entity_poly.entity_id
_entity_poly.type
_entity_poly.pdbx_seq_one_letter_code
_entity_poly.pdbx_strand_id
1 'polypeptide(L)'
;MRKLALLVFALAMAVPCRTQSIQELFGADPGPLLQEAYRQQAEYEARLARERAKRAKGDWLGELTGAVLAPKQDERCVLAVVAARLGVALPAGEPPAVYRASRVILEDYQSYYYSEFGIQETPRAVATLYCPSNNVIFLDDSAKSYGPGRGVDGALAGQYALYLQHRVLGRAPGSAQAQAVAAEVAAWFQTAYTARKASACR
;
A
#
# COMPACT_ATOMS: atom_id res chain seq x y z
N MET A 1 53.97 -18.16 -25.85
CA MET A 1 53.94 -18.11 -24.37
C MET A 1 52.52 -17.82 -23.86
N ARG A 2 51.57 -18.75 -24.06
CA ARG A 2 50.13 -18.57 -23.80
C ARG A 2 49.44 -19.92 -23.50
N LYS A 3 49.95 -20.72 -22.55
CA LYS A 3 49.27 -21.98 -22.14
C LYS A 3 49.42 -22.39 -20.67
N LEU A 4 50.09 -21.60 -19.83
CA LEU A 4 50.36 -21.97 -18.43
C LEU A 4 49.56 -21.21 -17.37
N ALA A 5 48.74 -20.23 -17.76
CA ALA A 5 47.93 -19.44 -16.81
C ALA A 5 46.52 -20.00 -16.53
N LEU A 6 46.12 -21.10 -17.19
CA LEU A 6 44.76 -21.65 -17.09
C LEU A 6 44.61 -22.79 -16.06
N LEU A 7 45.69 -23.21 -15.39
CA LEU A 7 45.68 -24.37 -14.48
C LEU A 7 45.52 -24.01 -13.00
N VAL A 8 45.62 -22.74 -12.62
CA VAL A 8 45.45 -22.31 -11.22
C VAL A 8 43.98 -21.96 -10.90
N PHE A 9 43.15 -21.63 -11.91
CA PHE A 9 41.75 -21.27 -11.68
C PHE A 9 40.79 -22.48 -11.61
N ALA A 10 41.22 -23.67 -12.05
CA ALA A 10 40.39 -24.88 -12.01
C ALA A 10 40.45 -25.63 -10.67
N LEU A 11 41.41 -25.33 -9.79
CA LEU A 11 41.58 -26.03 -8.51
C LEU A 11 40.92 -25.30 -7.31
N ALA A 12 40.35 -24.12 -7.49
CA ALA A 12 39.66 -23.38 -6.43
C ALA A 12 38.13 -23.66 -6.35
N MET A 13 37.58 -24.42 -7.30
CA MET A 13 36.14 -24.74 -7.38
C MET A 13 35.75 -26.03 -6.65
N ALA A 14 36.69 -26.68 -5.95
CA ALA A 14 36.44 -27.92 -5.20
C ALA A 14 36.64 -27.74 -3.69
N VAL A 15 36.31 -26.55 -3.15
CA VAL A 15 36.04 -26.47 -1.71
C VAL A 15 34.61 -26.98 -1.55
N PRO A 16 34.39 -28.19 -0.97
CA PRO A 16 33.05 -28.56 -0.56
C PRO A 16 32.62 -27.51 0.46
N CYS A 17 31.71 -26.63 0.07
CA CYS A 17 30.86 -25.94 1.04
C CYS A 17 30.14 -27.04 1.80
N ARG A 18 30.75 -27.52 2.89
CA ARG A 18 30.01 -28.18 3.95
C ARG A 18 29.02 -27.12 4.41
N THR A 19 27.78 -27.24 3.94
CA THR A 19 26.63 -26.60 4.58
C THR A 19 26.61 -27.18 5.98
N GLN A 20 27.34 -26.55 6.90
CA GLN A 20 27.20 -26.85 8.31
C GLN A 20 25.73 -26.63 8.62
N SER A 21 25.08 -27.68 9.11
CA SER A 21 23.68 -27.53 9.51
C SER A 21 23.62 -26.47 10.61
N ILE A 22 22.49 -25.77 10.73
CA ILE A 22 22.27 -24.80 11.83
C ILE A 22 22.57 -25.45 13.19
N GLN A 23 22.34 -26.76 13.31
CA GLN A 23 22.71 -27.59 14.47
C GLN A 23 24.23 -27.65 14.72
N GLU A 24 25.04 -27.78 13.67
CA GLU A 24 26.52 -27.77 13.78
C GLU A 24 27.08 -26.39 14.12
N LEU A 25 26.40 -25.30 13.68
CA LEU A 25 26.82 -23.92 13.92
C LEU A 25 26.46 -23.42 15.33
N PHE A 26 25.36 -23.89 15.91
CA PHE A 26 24.85 -23.39 17.19
C PHE A 26 24.84 -24.43 18.32
N GLY A 27 25.21 -25.69 18.06
CA GLY A 27 25.35 -26.75 19.07
C GLY A 27 24.06 -27.11 19.82
N ALA A 28 22.91 -26.62 19.36
CA ALA A 28 21.60 -26.83 19.96
C ALA A 28 20.60 -27.22 18.86
N ASP A 29 19.67 -28.13 19.19
CA ASP A 29 18.57 -28.46 18.31
C ASP A 29 17.65 -27.24 18.14
N PRO A 30 17.51 -26.66 16.93
CA PRO A 30 16.61 -25.53 16.72
C PRO A 30 15.13 -25.95 16.77
N GLY A 31 14.81 -27.25 16.79
CA GLY A 31 13.44 -27.77 16.78
C GLY A 31 12.51 -27.09 17.80
N PRO A 32 12.84 -27.05 19.09
CA PRO A 32 12.02 -26.40 20.11
C PRO A 32 11.84 -24.88 19.89
N LEU A 33 12.92 -24.17 19.52
CA LEU A 33 12.87 -22.72 19.28
C LEU A 33 12.03 -22.37 18.04
N LEU A 34 12.16 -23.17 16.97
CA LEU A 34 11.33 -23.01 15.77
C LEU A 34 9.87 -23.30 16.10
N GLN A 35 9.58 -24.36 16.86
CA GLN A 35 8.22 -24.70 17.25
C GLN A 35 7.57 -23.61 18.11
N GLU A 36 8.34 -23.00 19.02
CA GLU A 36 7.87 -21.86 19.81
C GLU A 36 7.64 -20.62 18.92
N ALA A 37 8.53 -20.31 17.99
CA ALA A 37 8.35 -19.21 17.03
C ALA A 37 7.09 -19.40 16.17
N TYR A 38 6.84 -20.61 15.67
CA TYR A 38 5.60 -20.91 14.93
C TYR A 38 4.35 -20.75 15.80
N ARG A 39 4.41 -21.16 17.07
CA ARG A 39 3.28 -20.97 18.00
C ARG A 39 3.00 -19.49 18.23
N GLN A 40 4.03 -18.71 18.49
CA GLN A 40 3.92 -17.25 18.67
C GLN A 40 3.37 -16.57 17.42
N GLN A 41 3.82 -16.99 16.23
CA GLN A 41 3.28 -16.48 14.97
C GLN A 41 1.80 -16.80 14.80
N ALA A 42 1.38 -18.05 15.06
CA ALA A 42 -0.02 -18.44 14.97
C ALA A 42 -0.91 -17.68 15.97
N GLU A 43 -0.42 -17.47 17.20
CA GLU A 43 -1.12 -16.67 18.21
C GLU A 43 -1.28 -15.20 17.77
N TYR A 44 -0.24 -14.63 17.16
CA TYR A 44 -0.25 -13.28 16.61
C TYR A 44 -1.25 -13.14 15.46
N GLU A 45 -1.23 -14.06 14.49
CA GLU A 45 -2.16 -14.08 13.35
C GLU A 45 -3.61 -14.25 13.82
N ALA A 46 -3.85 -15.12 14.81
CA ALA A 46 -5.18 -15.30 15.40
C ALA A 46 -5.67 -14.02 16.11
N ARG A 47 -4.78 -13.29 16.80
CA ARG A 47 -5.11 -12.00 17.42
C ARG A 47 -5.48 -10.96 16.36
N LEU A 48 -4.67 -10.82 15.31
CA LEU A 48 -4.96 -9.90 14.20
C LEU A 48 -6.31 -10.23 13.53
N ALA A 49 -6.60 -11.51 13.30
CA ALA A 49 -7.88 -11.93 12.72
C ALA A 49 -9.08 -11.49 13.57
N ARG A 50 -8.98 -11.61 14.91
CA ARG A 50 -10.03 -11.13 15.84
C ARG A 50 -10.18 -9.62 15.80
N GLU A 51 -9.08 -8.89 15.72
CA GLU A 51 -9.11 -7.42 15.63
C GLU A 51 -9.72 -6.94 14.32
N ARG A 52 -9.38 -7.58 13.19
CA ARG A 52 -10.01 -7.32 11.88
C ARG A 52 -11.51 -7.55 11.94
N ALA A 53 -11.95 -8.65 12.54
CA ALA A 53 -13.37 -8.95 12.71
C ALA A 53 -14.09 -7.93 13.61
N LYS A 54 -13.45 -7.50 14.71
CA LYS A 54 -14.00 -6.48 15.62
C LYS A 54 -14.13 -5.12 14.93
N ARG A 55 -13.14 -4.71 14.13
CA ARG A 55 -13.20 -3.46 13.35
C ARG A 55 -14.28 -3.51 12.27
N ALA A 56 -14.37 -4.61 11.51
CA ALA A 56 -15.44 -4.78 10.53
C ALA A 56 -16.83 -4.61 11.17
N LYS A 57 -17.01 -5.05 12.42
CA LYS A 57 -18.24 -4.82 13.20
C LYS A 57 -18.36 -3.39 13.73
N GLY A 58 -17.28 -2.68 14.04
CA GLY A 58 -17.33 -1.27 14.43
C GLY A 58 -17.67 -0.35 13.24
N ASP A 59 -17.15 -0.69 12.06
CA ASP A 59 -17.29 0.10 10.84
C ASP A 59 -18.74 0.21 10.38
N TRP A 60 -19.54 -0.85 10.53
CA TRP A 60 -20.97 -0.80 10.21
C TRP A 60 -21.71 0.28 11.01
N LEU A 61 -21.35 0.46 12.30
CA LEU A 61 -21.91 1.54 13.14
C LEU A 61 -21.38 2.91 12.73
N GLY A 62 -20.09 2.99 12.36
CA GLY A 62 -19.47 4.21 11.85
C GLY A 62 -20.10 4.69 10.54
N GLU A 63 -20.39 3.77 9.62
CA GLU A 63 -21.06 4.04 8.35
C GLU A 63 -22.51 4.49 8.58
N LEU A 64 -23.25 3.84 9.50
CA LEU A 64 -24.62 4.25 9.85
C LEU A 64 -24.70 5.65 10.47
N THR A 65 -23.73 6.01 11.30
CA THR A 65 -23.68 7.31 11.98
C THR A 65 -23.10 8.42 11.11
N GLY A 66 -22.60 8.08 9.91
CA GLY A 66 -21.90 9.02 9.03
C GLY A 66 -20.52 9.46 9.57
N ALA A 67 -20.01 8.80 10.62
CA ALA A 67 -18.67 9.05 11.13
C ALA A 67 -17.58 8.50 10.19
N VAL A 68 -17.93 7.46 9.43
CA VAL A 68 -17.10 6.86 8.38
C VAL A 68 -17.80 7.07 7.03
N LEU A 69 -17.04 7.51 6.04
CA LEU A 69 -17.52 7.82 4.70
C LEU A 69 -17.08 6.74 3.71
N ALA A 70 -18.02 6.11 3.01
CA ALA A 70 -17.68 5.22 1.90
C ALA A 70 -17.51 6.00 0.59
N PRO A 71 -16.59 5.57 -0.31
CA PRO A 71 -16.62 6.01 -1.71
C PRO A 71 -18.01 5.74 -2.30
N LYS A 72 -18.54 6.70 -3.04
CA LYS A 72 -19.86 6.57 -3.70
C LYS A 72 -19.75 6.08 -5.13
N GLN A 73 -18.55 6.15 -5.71
CA GLN A 73 -18.28 5.77 -7.09
C GLN A 73 -17.47 4.47 -7.13
N ASP A 74 -17.68 3.66 -8.16
CA ASP A 74 -16.85 2.48 -8.43
C ASP A 74 -15.39 2.89 -8.67
N GLU A 75 -14.47 2.20 -7.99
CA GLU A 75 -13.04 2.51 -7.98
C GLU A 75 -12.40 2.46 -9.37
N ARG A 76 -12.79 1.50 -10.20
CA ARG A 76 -12.25 1.35 -11.57
C ARG A 76 -12.73 2.49 -12.45
N CYS A 77 -13.98 2.91 -12.27
CA CYS A 77 -14.52 4.05 -12.99
C CYS A 77 -13.84 5.36 -12.58
N VAL A 78 -13.58 5.58 -11.28
CA VAL A 78 -12.80 6.75 -10.82
C VAL A 78 -11.43 6.76 -11.49
N LEU A 79 -10.70 5.64 -11.46
CA LEU A 79 -9.39 5.51 -12.09
C LEU A 79 -9.43 5.84 -13.60
N ALA A 80 -10.41 5.30 -14.33
CA ALA A 80 -10.57 5.56 -15.76
C ALA A 80 -10.85 7.05 -16.06
N VAL A 81 -11.71 7.68 -15.25
CA VAL A 81 -12.03 9.11 -15.38
C VAL A 81 -10.81 9.97 -15.09
N VAL A 82 -10.01 9.63 -14.08
CA VAL A 82 -8.76 10.34 -13.76
C VAL A 82 -7.74 10.18 -14.89
N ALA A 83 -7.61 8.98 -15.46
CA ALA A 83 -6.74 8.75 -16.62
C ALA A 83 -7.13 9.62 -17.82
N ALA A 84 -8.42 9.65 -18.15
CA ALA A 84 -8.96 10.52 -19.20
C ALA A 84 -8.71 12.00 -18.90
N ARG A 85 -8.88 12.44 -17.64
CA ARG A 85 -8.62 13.82 -17.20
C ARG A 85 -7.17 14.22 -17.37
N LEU A 86 -6.25 13.31 -17.10
CA LEU A 86 -4.81 13.52 -17.25
C LEU A 86 -4.32 13.32 -18.70
N GLY A 87 -5.19 12.86 -19.61
CA GLY A 87 -4.82 12.59 -21.00
C GLY A 87 -3.86 11.41 -21.15
N VAL A 88 -3.93 10.43 -20.24
CA VAL A 88 -3.06 9.25 -20.23
C VAL A 88 -3.86 7.97 -20.44
N ALA A 89 -3.23 6.97 -21.04
CA ALA A 89 -3.78 5.62 -21.10
C ALA A 89 -3.67 4.93 -19.72
N LEU A 90 -4.61 4.05 -19.41
CA LEU A 90 -4.48 3.19 -18.24
C LEU A 90 -3.29 2.24 -18.44
N PRO A 91 -2.38 2.13 -17.46
CA PRO A 91 -1.25 1.21 -17.56
C PRO A 91 -1.76 -0.24 -17.59
N ALA A 92 -1.02 -1.12 -18.27
CA ALA A 92 -1.30 -2.55 -18.23
C ALA A 92 -1.00 -3.12 -16.83
N GLY A 93 -1.86 -4.01 -16.34
CA GLY A 93 -1.71 -4.65 -15.04
C GLY A 93 -2.84 -4.31 -14.06
N GLU A 94 -2.65 -4.72 -12.80
CA GLU A 94 -3.65 -4.50 -11.76
C GLU A 94 -3.60 -3.06 -11.23
N PRO A 95 -4.78 -2.42 -11.03
CA PRO A 95 -4.86 -1.13 -10.35
C PRO A 95 -4.36 -1.24 -8.91
N PRO A 96 -3.97 -0.13 -8.27
CA PRO A 96 -3.53 -0.17 -6.89
C PRO A 96 -4.66 -0.66 -5.98
N ALA A 97 -4.31 -1.49 -4.99
CA ALA A 97 -5.27 -1.91 -3.98
C ALA A 97 -5.66 -0.72 -3.09
N VAL A 98 -6.94 -0.55 -2.81
CA VAL A 98 -7.43 0.55 -1.97
C VAL A 98 -7.85 0.02 -0.60
N TYR A 99 -7.22 0.54 0.45
CA TYR A 99 -7.57 0.22 1.82
C TYR A 99 -8.09 1.45 2.55
N ARG A 100 -9.24 1.30 3.21
CA ARG A 100 -9.85 2.38 4.00
C ARG A 100 -9.36 2.34 5.45
N ALA A 101 -9.11 3.50 6.04
CA ALA A 101 -8.58 3.65 7.40
C ALA A 101 -9.43 2.94 8.46
N SER A 102 -10.76 2.97 8.34
CA SER A 102 -11.70 2.23 9.19
C SER A 102 -11.37 0.73 9.27
N ARG A 103 -11.07 0.12 8.12
CA ARG A 103 -10.85 -1.33 7.94
C ARG A 103 -9.40 -1.78 8.14
N VAL A 104 -8.46 -0.84 8.21
CA VAL A 104 -7.03 -1.13 8.28
C VAL A 104 -6.55 -1.13 9.71
N ILE A 105 -5.80 -2.18 10.08
CA ILE A 105 -5.06 -2.22 11.33
C ILE A 105 -3.87 -1.25 11.24
N LEU A 106 -3.64 -0.45 12.30
CA LEU A 106 -2.63 0.61 12.26
C LEU A 106 -1.22 0.03 12.05
N GLU A 107 -0.95 -1.13 12.64
CA GLU A 107 0.29 -1.89 12.55
C GLU A 107 0.56 -2.35 11.11
N ASP A 108 -0.48 -2.79 10.39
CA ASP A 108 -0.37 -3.13 8.97
C ASP A 108 0.02 -1.87 8.18
N TYR A 109 -0.70 -0.76 8.38
CA TYR A 109 -0.37 0.53 7.75
C TYR A 109 1.04 1.02 8.05
N GLN A 110 1.47 0.96 9.31
CA GLN A 110 2.82 1.35 9.72
C GLN A 110 3.89 0.52 9.02
N SER A 111 3.64 -0.79 8.82
CA SER A 111 4.55 -1.67 8.09
C SER A 111 4.73 -1.21 6.63
N TYR A 112 3.64 -0.87 5.94
CA TYR A 112 3.70 -0.28 4.60
C TYR A 112 4.38 1.09 4.59
N TYR A 113 4.06 1.94 5.56
CA TYR A 113 4.65 3.27 5.69
C TYR A 113 6.17 3.19 5.88
N TYR A 114 6.66 2.34 6.78
CA TYR A 114 8.10 2.19 7.01
C TYR A 114 8.85 1.62 5.81
N SER A 115 8.20 0.75 5.03
CA SER A 115 8.80 0.24 3.79
C SER A 115 9.02 1.33 2.74
N GLU A 116 8.22 2.40 2.77
CA GLU A 116 8.22 3.47 1.78
C GLU A 116 9.04 4.70 2.24
N PHE A 117 8.92 5.09 3.50
CA PHE A 117 9.48 6.35 4.02
C PHE A 117 10.57 6.14 5.09
N GLY A 118 10.80 4.90 5.52
CA GLY A 118 11.68 4.57 6.64
C GLY A 118 11.07 4.89 8.02
N ILE A 119 11.86 4.72 9.09
CA ILE A 119 11.40 4.77 10.49
C ILE A 119 11.52 6.20 11.08
N GLN A 120 11.58 7.24 10.25
CA GLN A 120 11.82 8.60 10.73
C GLN A 120 10.67 9.13 11.59
N GLU A 121 9.43 8.84 11.19
CA GLU A 121 8.24 9.18 11.96
C GLU A 121 7.27 8.00 11.99
N THR A 122 6.79 7.66 13.18
CA THR A 122 5.76 6.63 13.34
C THR A 122 4.38 7.27 13.21
N PRO A 123 3.63 6.99 12.14
CA PRO A 123 2.29 7.53 12.00
C PRO A 123 1.38 6.96 13.08
N ARG A 124 0.64 7.85 13.76
CA ARG A 124 -0.29 7.49 14.84
C ARG A 124 -1.70 7.16 14.35
N ALA A 125 -1.96 7.42 13.07
CA ALA A 125 -3.23 7.15 12.40
C ALA A 125 -2.98 6.87 10.91
N VAL A 126 -3.91 6.16 10.28
CA VAL A 126 -3.91 5.96 8.82
C VAL A 126 -4.25 7.28 8.15
N ALA A 127 -3.38 7.74 7.26
CA ALA A 127 -3.60 8.92 6.45
C ALA A 127 -3.95 8.52 5.00
N THR A 128 -4.55 9.45 4.25
CA THR A 128 -4.73 9.26 2.81
C THR A 128 -3.36 9.33 2.12
N LEU A 129 -2.94 8.26 1.45
CA LEU A 129 -1.61 8.14 0.87
C LEU A 129 -1.54 7.06 -0.21
N TYR A 130 -0.78 7.32 -1.28
CA TYR A 130 -0.36 6.33 -2.26
C TYR A 130 1.07 5.88 -1.97
N CYS A 131 1.26 4.58 -1.75
CA CYS A 131 2.55 3.93 -1.54
C CYS A 131 2.98 3.21 -2.83
N PRO A 132 3.86 3.79 -3.66
CA PRO A 132 4.22 3.25 -4.96
C PRO A 132 4.92 1.90 -4.89
N SER A 133 5.73 1.62 -3.86
CA SER A 133 6.52 0.38 -3.76
C SER A 133 5.64 -0.87 -3.67
N ASN A 134 4.49 -0.74 -3.01
CA ASN A 134 3.53 -1.83 -2.82
C ASN A 134 2.32 -1.71 -3.74
N ASN A 135 2.23 -0.64 -4.54
CA ASN A 135 1.06 -0.31 -5.36
C ASN A 135 -0.25 -0.28 -4.54
N VAL A 136 -0.23 0.44 -3.40
CA VAL A 136 -1.35 0.51 -2.46
C VAL A 136 -1.78 1.96 -2.24
N ILE A 137 -3.08 2.19 -2.14
CA ILE A 137 -3.67 3.45 -1.68
C ILE A 137 -4.31 3.21 -0.31
N PHE A 138 -3.88 3.98 0.69
CA PHE A 138 -4.61 4.15 1.93
C PHE A 138 -5.51 5.36 1.83
N LEU A 139 -6.73 5.24 2.33
CA LEU A 139 -7.75 6.29 2.28
C LEU A 139 -8.27 6.55 3.68
N ASP A 140 -8.04 7.76 4.19
CA ASP A 140 -8.64 8.19 5.45
C ASP A 140 -10.12 8.49 5.22
N ASP A 141 -10.98 7.59 5.68
CA ASP A 141 -12.42 7.66 5.48
C ASP A 141 -13.17 8.28 6.66
N SER A 142 -12.46 8.93 7.60
CA SER A 142 -13.08 9.67 8.69
C SER A 142 -13.79 10.92 8.18
N ALA A 143 -15.07 11.09 8.54
CA ALA A 143 -15.83 12.30 8.17
C ALA A 143 -15.17 13.59 8.68
N LYS A 144 -14.43 13.52 9.80
CA LYS A 144 -13.72 14.66 10.39
C LYS A 144 -12.56 15.14 9.52
N SER A 145 -12.02 14.28 8.66
CA SER A 145 -10.90 14.58 7.77
C SER A 145 -11.33 15.39 6.54
N TYR A 146 -12.64 15.50 6.31
CA TYR A 146 -13.21 16.19 5.16
C TYR A 146 -14.00 17.42 5.59
N GLY A 147 -13.45 18.61 5.28
CA GLY A 147 -14.17 19.87 5.40
C GLY A 147 -15.25 20.07 4.32
N PRO A 148 -15.98 21.20 4.36
CA PRO A 148 -16.99 21.53 3.34
C PRO A 148 -16.39 21.48 1.94
N GLY A 149 -17.04 20.75 1.03
CA GLY A 149 -16.59 20.62 -0.36
C GLY A 149 -15.41 19.66 -0.57
N ARG A 150 -15.01 18.87 0.43
CA ARG A 150 -14.09 17.74 0.29
C ARG A 150 -14.83 16.42 0.57
N GLY A 151 -14.38 15.34 -0.04
CA GLY A 151 -14.98 14.02 0.16
C GLY A 151 -14.04 12.88 -0.22
N VAL A 152 -14.43 11.68 0.18
CA VAL A 152 -13.67 10.45 -0.03
C VAL A 152 -13.39 10.17 -1.50
N ASP A 153 -14.38 10.36 -2.38
CA ASP A 153 -14.20 10.16 -3.82
C ASP A 153 -13.16 11.13 -4.41
N GLY A 154 -13.17 12.40 -3.97
CA GLY A 154 -12.17 13.38 -4.38
C GLY A 154 -10.76 13.02 -3.90
N ALA A 155 -10.63 12.57 -2.65
CA ALA A 155 -9.36 12.09 -2.11
C ALA A 155 -8.84 10.87 -2.89
N LEU A 156 -9.70 9.90 -3.18
CA LEU A 156 -9.37 8.73 -3.98
C LEU A 156 -8.91 9.13 -5.39
N ALA A 157 -9.62 10.06 -6.04
CA ALA A 157 -9.23 10.57 -7.36
C ALA A 157 -7.84 11.24 -7.34
N GLY A 158 -7.51 11.98 -6.28
CA GLY A 158 -6.17 12.55 -6.08
C GLY A 158 -5.09 11.46 -5.95
N GLN A 159 -5.35 10.39 -5.21
CA GLN A 159 -4.41 9.27 -5.07
C GLN A 159 -4.24 8.51 -6.39
N TYR A 160 -5.31 8.31 -7.17
CA TYR A 160 -5.19 7.74 -8.52
C TYR A 160 -4.39 8.65 -9.47
N ALA A 161 -4.47 9.97 -9.31
CA ALA A 161 -3.63 10.87 -10.07
C ALA A 161 -2.15 10.70 -9.73
N LEU A 162 -1.80 10.47 -8.45
CA LEU A 162 -0.41 10.14 -8.07
C LEU A 162 0.03 8.80 -8.67
N TYR A 163 -0.81 7.78 -8.61
CA TYR A 163 -0.58 6.47 -9.23
C TYR A 163 -0.28 6.60 -10.74
N LEU A 164 -1.13 7.30 -11.49
CA LEU A 164 -0.97 7.46 -12.94
C LEU A 164 0.24 8.32 -13.29
N GLN A 165 0.49 9.41 -12.56
CA GLN A 165 1.69 10.22 -12.75
C GLN A 165 2.96 9.42 -12.48
N HIS A 166 2.95 8.53 -11.50
CA HIS A 166 4.08 7.66 -11.21
C HIS A 166 4.29 6.59 -12.28
N ARG A 167 3.25 5.81 -12.59
CA ARG A 167 3.34 4.64 -13.46
C ARG A 167 3.46 4.98 -14.94
N VAL A 168 2.81 6.06 -15.38
CA VAL A 168 2.74 6.42 -16.80
C VAL A 168 3.70 7.56 -17.14
N LEU A 169 3.81 8.55 -16.27
CA LEU A 169 4.61 9.76 -16.52
C LEU A 169 5.98 9.74 -15.81
N GLY A 170 6.30 8.69 -15.03
CA GLY A 170 7.58 8.55 -14.34
C GLY A 170 7.83 9.61 -13.25
N ARG A 171 6.80 10.29 -12.75
CA ARG A 171 6.94 11.34 -11.74
C ARG A 171 7.02 10.74 -10.35
N ALA A 172 7.90 11.29 -9.51
CA ALA A 172 7.96 10.92 -8.10
C ALA A 172 6.67 11.39 -7.39
N PRO A 173 5.91 10.50 -6.70
CA PRO A 173 4.69 10.88 -6.01
C PRO A 173 4.88 11.98 -4.96
N GLY A 174 6.03 12.01 -4.29
CA GLY A 174 6.37 13.04 -3.30
C GLY A 174 6.79 14.39 -3.89
N SER A 175 6.92 14.51 -5.21
CA SER A 175 7.31 15.79 -5.83
C SER A 175 6.20 16.84 -5.69
N ALA A 176 6.57 18.10 -5.45
CA ALA A 176 5.62 19.20 -5.32
C ALA A 176 4.68 19.31 -6.53
N GLN A 177 5.20 19.06 -7.74
CA GLN A 177 4.40 19.06 -8.96
C GLN A 177 3.36 17.93 -8.98
N ALA A 178 3.76 16.69 -8.64
CA ALA A 178 2.82 15.58 -8.63
C ALA A 178 1.71 15.77 -7.60
N GLN A 179 2.06 16.29 -6.43
CA GLN A 179 1.13 16.64 -5.36
C GLN A 179 0.17 17.76 -5.76
N ALA A 180 0.65 18.81 -6.43
CA ALA A 180 -0.19 19.90 -6.92
C ALA A 180 -1.23 19.38 -7.94
N VAL A 181 -0.80 18.59 -8.92
CA VAL A 181 -1.71 17.97 -9.91
C VAL A 181 -2.72 17.04 -9.23
N ALA A 182 -2.29 16.25 -8.25
CA ALA A 182 -3.18 15.37 -7.50
C ALA A 182 -4.25 16.17 -6.72
N ALA A 183 -3.87 17.28 -6.10
CA ALA A 183 -4.80 18.17 -5.41
C ALA A 183 -5.80 18.82 -6.38
N GLU A 184 -5.34 19.25 -7.56
CA GLU A 184 -6.22 19.80 -8.61
C GLU A 184 -7.22 18.76 -9.12
N VAL A 185 -6.77 17.52 -9.37
CA VAL A 185 -7.66 16.43 -9.78
C VAL A 185 -8.68 16.12 -8.69
N ALA A 186 -8.27 16.06 -7.43
CA ALA A 186 -9.16 15.82 -6.30
C ALA A 186 -10.26 16.89 -6.21
N ALA A 187 -9.89 18.17 -6.30
CA ALA A 187 -10.83 19.30 -6.28
C ALA A 187 -11.77 19.29 -7.48
N TRP A 188 -11.26 19.01 -8.67
CA TRP A 188 -12.06 18.90 -9.89
C TRP A 188 -13.07 17.74 -9.81
N PHE A 189 -12.63 16.57 -9.37
CA PHE A 189 -13.50 15.40 -9.27
C PHE A 189 -14.66 15.70 -8.31
N GLN A 190 -14.35 16.30 -7.17
CA GLN A 190 -15.32 16.63 -6.13
C GLN A 190 -16.33 17.71 -6.54
N THR A 191 -15.96 18.66 -7.40
CA THR A 191 -16.82 19.80 -7.76
C THR A 191 -17.52 19.64 -9.11
N ALA A 192 -16.80 19.14 -10.12
CA ALA A 192 -17.29 19.08 -11.49
C ALA A 192 -17.85 17.69 -11.84
N TYR A 193 -17.23 16.62 -11.36
CA TYR A 193 -17.63 15.26 -11.73
C TYR A 193 -18.84 14.81 -10.92
N THR A 194 -18.78 14.89 -9.59
CA THR A 194 -19.90 14.46 -8.72
C THR A 194 -21.16 15.31 -8.91
N ALA A 195 -21.03 16.60 -9.20
CA ALA A 195 -22.19 17.48 -9.41
C ALA A 195 -22.92 17.21 -10.74
N ARG A 196 -22.18 16.83 -11.80
CA ARG A 196 -22.73 16.68 -13.16
C ARG A 196 -22.99 15.23 -13.58
N LYS A 197 -22.28 14.27 -12.99
CA LYS A 197 -22.23 12.86 -13.43
C LYS A 197 -22.35 11.88 -12.26
N ALA A 198 -23.08 12.24 -11.20
CA ALA A 198 -23.26 11.45 -9.97
C ALA A 198 -23.68 9.98 -10.17
N SER A 199 -24.22 9.63 -11.35
CA SER A 199 -24.68 8.29 -11.74
C SER A 199 -23.77 7.56 -12.75
N ALA A 200 -22.74 8.20 -13.31
CA ALA A 200 -21.97 7.62 -14.42
C ALA A 200 -21.01 6.50 -13.97
N CYS A 201 -20.73 6.39 -12.67
CA CYS A 201 -19.86 5.38 -12.07
C CYS A 201 -20.55 4.62 -10.92
N ARG A 202 -21.89 4.51 -10.91
CA ARG A 202 -22.64 3.72 -9.92
C ARG A 202 -22.95 2.34 -10.44
#